data_AF-A0A968X0T2-F1
#
_entry.id   AF-A0A968X0T2-F1
#
_cell.length_a   1.000
_cell.length_b   1.000
_cell.length_c   1.000
_cell.angle_alpha   90.00
_cell.angle_beta   90.00
_cell.angle_gamma   90.00
#
_symmetry.space_group_name_H-M   'P 1'
#
loop_
_entity.id
_entity.type
_entity.pdbx_description
1 polymer ?
#
loop_
_entity_poly.entity_id
_entity_poly.type
_entity_poly.pdbx_seq_one_letter_code
_entity_poly.pdbx_strand_id
1 'polypeptide(L)'
;MLLRGINLNRSSILNFSRFLNHGAQLPTVSVIIPALNEAENLPHVLPRIPAWVNEVILVPGPSTDNTVEVARKLVPRIRIVDQVGKGKGAALRCGINAATCDIVVLIDADGSTDPAEISAFVAALLAGADFAKGSRFLYGGGTADMQPYRQLGNWD
;
A
#
# COMPACT_ATOMS: atom_id res chain seq x y z
N MET A 1 -0.03 -0.34 5.73
CA MET A 1 -0.75 -1.52 6.27
C MET A 1 -0.95 -2.49 5.12
N LEU A 2 -0.60 -3.77 5.26
CA LEU A 2 -0.72 -4.76 4.19
C LEU A 2 -1.62 -5.92 4.59
N LEU A 3 -2.51 -6.28 3.69
CA LEU A 3 -3.47 -7.37 3.85
C LEU A 3 -3.22 -8.40 2.76
N ARG A 4 -3.19 -9.68 3.14
CA ARG A 4 -3.19 -10.79 2.19
C ARG A 4 -4.65 -11.09 1.80
N GLY A 5 -5.02 -10.86 0.54
CA GLY A 5 -6.35 -11.13 0.03
C GLY A 5 -6.46 -12.58 -0.44
N ILE A 6 -6.72 -13.52 0.48
CA ILE A 6 -6.99 -14.92 0.11
C ILE A 6 -8.50 -15.11 -0.03
N ASN A 7 -8.97 -15.54 -1.19
CA ASN A 7 -10.31 -16.11 -1.31
C ASN A 7 -10.33 -17.42 -0.50
N LEU A 8 -11.05 -17.39 0.61
CA LEU A 8 -11.00 -18.38 1.70
C LEU A 8 -11.24 -19.81 1.20
N ASN A 9 -10.18 -20.61 1.18
CA ASN A 9 -10.30 -22.01 1.55
C ASN A 9 -9.19 -22.37 2.53
N ARG A 10 -9.60 -22.73 3.75
CA ARG A 10 -8.71 -23.02 4.89
C ARG A 10 -7.77 -24.16 4.52
N SER A 11 -6.46 -23.88 4.43
CA SER A 11 -5.37 -24.76 4.90
C SER A 11 -4.00 -24.26 4.40
N SER A 12 -3.01 -24.32 5.30
CA SER A 12 -1.57 -24.42 5.04
C SER A 12 -0.75 -23.12 4.96
N ILE A 13 -0.14 -22.79 6.10
CA ILE A 13 1.26 -22.40 6.25
C ILE A 13 2.13 -23.30 5.34
N LEU A 14 3.05 -22.76 4.50
CA LEU A 14 4.35 -23.36 4.14
C LEU A 14 5.08 -22.65 2.96
N ASN A 15 6.32 -22.22 3.24
CA ASN A 15 7.56 -22.24 2.45
C ASN A 15 7.57 -21.81 0.97
N PHE A 16 8.41 -20.80 0.69
CA PHE A 16 8.83 -20.26 -0.62
C PHE A 16 9.19 -21.34 -1.66
N SER A 17 9.79 -22.46 -1.24
CA SER A 17 10.13 -23.60 -2.10
C SER A 17 8.91 -24.29 -2.75
N ARG A 18 7.71 -24.14 -2.18
CA ARG A 18 6.47 -24.73 -2.69
C ARG A 18 5.92 -24.00 -3.91
N PHE A 19 6.17 -22.69 -4.04
CA PHE A 19 5.75 -21.93 -5.21
C PHE A 19 6.52 -22.33 -6.47
N LEU A 20 7.82 -22.62 -6.33
CA LEU A 20 8.67 -23.03 -7.46
C LEU A 20 8.37 -24.46 -7.95
N ASN A 21 7.94 -25.37 -7.08
CA ASN A 21 7.74 -26.79 -7.43
C ASN A 21 6.40 -27.13 -8.11
N HIS A 22 5.49 -26.17 -8.29
CA HIS A 22 4.16 -26.40 -8.90
C HIS A 22 3.85 -25.50 -10.11
N GLY A 23 4.84 -24.80 -10.67
CA GLY A 23 4.58 -23.81 -11.71
C GLY A 23 3.72 -22.63 -11.22
N ALA A 24 3.66 -22.43 -9.90
CA ALA A 24 2.86 -21.39 -9.28
C ALA A 24 3.55 -20.04 -9.46
N GLN A 25 2.86 -19.10 -10.10
CA GLN A 25 3.30 -17.72 -10.24
C GLN A 25 3.49 -17.09 -8.86
N LEU A 26 4.48 -16.19 -8.74
CA LEU A 26 4.61 -15.35 -7.55
C LEU A 26 3.30 -14.56 -7.34
N PRO A 27 2.85 -14.37 -6.09
CA PRO A 27 1.63 -13.60 -5.84
C PRO A 27 1.79 -12.17 -6.36
N THR A 28 0.73 -11.71 -7.00
CA THR A 28 0.65 -10.37 -7.56
C THR A 28 0.39 -9.34 -6.47
N VAL A 29 0.75 -8.08 -6.72
CA VAL A 29 0.67 -7.00 -5.72
C VAL A 29 -0.04 -5.75 -6.26
N SER A 30 -1.07 -5.30 -5.54
CA SER A 30 -1.74 -4.01 -5.73
C SER A 30 -1.27 -3.02 -4.65
N VAL A 31 -0.85 -1.82 -5.05
CA VAL A 31 -0.56 -0.70 -4.15
C VAL A 31 -1.69 0.32 -4.24
N ILE A 32 -2.30 0.65 -3.12
CA ILE A 32 -3.37 1.64 -2.99
C ILE A 32 -2.83 2.88 -2.32
N ILE A 33 -3.11 4.04 -2.92
CA ILE A 33 -2.64 5.34 -2.51
C ILE A 33 -3.85 6.29 -2.40
N PRO A 34 -4.42 6.49 -1.20
CA PRO A 34 -5.36 7.57 -0.99
C PRO A 34 -4.61 8.92 -1.10
N ALA A 35 -5.18 9.87 -1.82
CA ALA A 35 -4.55 11.17 -2.06
C ALA A 35 -5.57 12.31 -1.99
N LEU A 36 -5.28 13.38 -1.23
CA LEU A 36 -6.09 14.58 -1.18
C LEU A 36 -5.15 15.80 -1.18
N ASN A 37 -5.12 16.54 -2.28
CA ASN A 37 -4.20 17.66 -2.50
C ASN A 37 -2.71 17.27 -2.35
N GLU A 38 -2.28 16.24 -3.08
CA GLU A 38 -0.97 15.61 -2.94
C GLU A 38 -0.10 15.78 -4.20
N ALA A 39 -0.45 16.71 -5.10
CA ALA A 39 0.27 16.92 -6.36
C ALA A 39 1.78 17.13 -6.17
N GLU A 40 2.18 17.81 -5.10
CA GLU A 40 3.59 18.09 -4.79
C GLU A 40 4.32 16.88 -4.18
N ASN A 41 3.61 15.98 -3.50
CA ASN A 41 4.21 14.83 -2.82
C ASN A 41 4.32 13.60 -3.74
N LEU A 42 3.42 13.44 -4.70
CA LEU A 42 3.43 12.31 -5.64
C LEU A 42 4.75 12.11 -6.39
N PRO A 43 5.49 13.16 -6.84
CA PRO A 43 6.82 13.01 -7.45
C PRO A 43 7.86 12.36 -6.53
N HIS A 44 7.67 12.40 -5.21
CA HIS A 44 8.59 11.79 -4.25
C HIS A 44 8.19 10.36 -3.88
N VAL A 45 6.92 10.00 -4.05
CA VAL A 45 6.36 8.69 -3.69
C VAL A 45 6.27 7.74 -4.88
N LEU A 46 5.62 8.15 -5.97
CA LEU A 46 5.31 7.25 -7.08
C LEU A 46 6.55 6.64 -7.77
N PRO A 47 7.64 7.39 -8.02
CA PRO A 47 8.84 6.80 -8.63
C PRO A 47 9.56 5.77 -7.75
N ARG A 48 9.28 5.73 -6.44
CA ARG A 48 9.88 4.78 -5.51
C ARG A 48 9.11 3.46 -5.43
N ILE A 49 7.91 3.39 -6.01
CA ILE A 49 7.16 2.14 -6.07
C ILE A 49 7.96 1.14 -6.91
N PRO A 50 8.25 -0.07 -6.38
CA PRO A 50 9.06 -1.04 -7.11
C PRO A 50 8.41 -1.42 -8.44
N ALA A 51 9.22 -1.51 -9.50
CA ALA A 51 8.75 -1.80 -10.86
C ALA A 51 8.07 -3.18 -11.02
N TRP A 52 8.27 -4.09 -10.07
CA TRP A 52 7.62 -5.41 -10.05
C TRP A 52 6.19 -5.38 -9.50
N VAL A 53 5.73 -4.26 -8.92
CA VAL A 53 4.34 -4.07 -8.50
C VAL A 53 3.42 -4.14 -9.73
N ASN A 54 2.40 -4.99 -9.65
CA ASN A 54 1.51 -5.28 -10.78
C ASN A 54 0.50 -4.17 -11.01
N GLU A 55 0.01 -3.56 -9.94
CA GLU A 55 -1.08 -2.60 -9.97
C GLU A 55 -0.84 -1.46 -8.99
N VAL A 56 -1.04 -0.23 -9.46
CA VAL A 56 -1.04 0.97 -8.61
C VAL A 56 -2.39 1.66 -8.76
N ILE A 57 -3.09 1.85 -7.65
CA ILE A 57 -4.41 2.47 -7.57
C ILE A 57 -4.28 3.78 -6.78
N LEU A 58 -4.55 4.90 -7.43
CA LEU A 58 -4.75 6.17 -6.76
C LEU A 58 -6.24 6.33 -6.45
N VAL A 59 -6.57 6.67 -5.21
CA VAL A 59 -7.92 7.01 -4.79
C VAL A 59 -7.96 8.49 -4.42
N PRO A 60 -8.23 9.40 -5.38
CA PRO A 60 -8.31 10.82 -5.08
C PRO A 60 -9.53 11.13 -4.22
N GLY A 61 -9.32 11.92 -3.17
CA GLY A 61 -10.38 12.60 -2.45
C GLY A 61 -10.90 13.82 -3.23
N PRO A 62 -11.67 14.71 -2.59
CA PRO A 62 -12.11 15.99 -3.19
C PRO A 62 -10.93 16.97 -3.32
N SER A 63 -9.95 16.64 -4.16
CA SER A 63 -8.78 17.46 -4.44
C SER A 63 -9.17 18.72 -5.21
N THR A 64 -8.50 19.81 -4.89
CA THR A 64 -8.60 21.12 -5.56
C THR A 64 -7.36 21.46 -6.37
N ASP A 65 -6.33 20.61 -6.31
CA ASP A 65 -5.11 20.71 -7.10
C ASP A 65 -5.11 19.72 -8.28
N ASN A 66 -3.96 19.57 -8.93
CA ASN A 66 -3.76 18.68 -10.07
C ASN A 66 -3.22 17.28 -9.68
N THR A 67 -3.61 16.76 -8.51
CA THR A 67 -3.16 15.45 -7.98
C THR A 67 -3.28 14.33 -9.02
N VAL A 68 -4.43 14.23 -9.71
CA VAL A 68 -4.71 13.15 -10.65
C VAL A 68 -3.87 13.29 -11.92
N GLU A 69 -3.71 14.52 -12.42
CA GLU A 69 -2.90 14.81 -13.59
C GLU A 69 -1.42 14.51 -13.34
N VAL A 70 -0.90 14.89 -12.17
CA VAL A 70 0.48 14.58 -11.76
C VAL A 70 0.67 13.06 -11.67
N ALA A 71 -0.25 12.35 -11.02
CA ALA A 71 -0.19 10.90 -10.91
C ALA A 71 -0.11 10.20 -12.28
N ARG A 72 -0.99 10.58 -13.23
CA ARG A 72 -1.01 10.02 -14.59
C ARG A 72 0.26 10.32 -15.38
N LYS A 73 0.88 11.48 -15.16
CA LYS A 73 2.17 11.83 -15.80
C LYS A 73 3.31 10.97 -15.28
N LEU A 74 3.36 10.74 -13.97
CA LEU A 74 4.43 9.96 -13.32
C LEU A 74 4.29 8.46 -13.58
N VAL A 75 3.07 7.95 -13.56
CA VAL A 75 2.75 6.53 -13.75
C VAL A 75 1.61 6.41 -14.76
N PRO A 76 1.91 6.30 -16.07
CA PRO A 76 0.87 6.25 -17.11
C PRO A 76 -0.13 5.10 -16.99
N ARG A 77 0.25 4.02 -16.31
CA ARG A 77 -0.60 2.84 -16.05
C ARG A 77 -1.39 2.93 -14.75
N ILE A 78 -1.30 4.03 -14.00
CA ILE A 78 -1.98 4.17 -12.72
C ILE A 78 -3.49 4.11 -12.90
N ARG A 79 -4.16 3.31 -12.08
CA ARG A 79 -5.63 3.25 -12.04
C ARG A 79 -6.13 4.34 -11.11
N ILE A 80 -7.10 5.12 -11.58
CA ILE A 80 -7.80 6.10 -10.74
C ILE A 80 -9.13 5.49 -10.34
N VAL A 81 -9.41 5.45 -9.03
CA VAL A 81 -10.67 4.96 -8.48
C VAL A 81 -11.31 6.09 -7.69
N ASP A 82 -12.52 6.50 -8.08
CA ASP A 82 -13.21 7.59 -7.41
C ASP A 82 -13.60 7.20 -5.98
N GLN A 83 -13.38 8.13 -5.05
CA GLN A 83 -13.77 7.93 -3.66
C GLN A 83 -15.29 8.04 -3.50
N VAL A 84 -15.91 6.99 -2.96
CA VAL A 84 -17.30 7.02 -2.48
C VAL A 84 -17.31 7.23 -0.96
N GLY A 85 -17.95 8.30 -0.50
CA GLY A 85 -17.97 8.69 0.92
C GLY A 85 -16.85 9.67 1.30
N LYS A 86 -16.65 9.93 2.60
CA LYS A 86 -15.72 10.96 3.09
C LYS A 86 -14.60 10.37 3.95
N GLY A 87 -13.44 11.05 3.91
CA GLY A 87 -12.27 10.73 4.71
C GLY A 87 -11.43 9.56 4.18
N LYS A 88 -10.22 9.43 4.74
CA LYS A 88 -9.21 8.44 4.32
C LYS A 88 -9.72 7.00 4.37
N GLY A 89 -10.51 6.65 5.40
CA GLY A 89 -11.07 5.30 5.52
C GLY A 89 -12.00 4.92 4.36
N ALA A 90 -12.76 5.88 3.81
CA ALA A 90 -13.59 5.66 2.63
C ALA A 90 -12.72 5.44 1.38
N ALA A 91 -11.69 6.26 1.19
CA ALA A 91 -10.73 6.08 0.09
C ALA A 91 -10.05 4.70 0.13
N LEU A 92 -9.57 4.28 1.31
CA LEU A 92 -8.95 2.97 1.48
C LEU A 92 -9.91 1.82 1.14
N ARG A 93 -11.18 1.89 1.58
CA ARG A 93 -12.19 0.88 1.24
C ARG A 93 -12.46 0.81 -0.26
N CYS A 94 -12.60 1.96 -0.93
CA CYS A 94 -12.76 2.02 -2.39
C CYS A 94 -11.58 1.38 -3.11
N GLY A 95 -10.35 1.72 -2.71
CA GLY A 95 -9.15 1.12 -3.28
C GLY A 95 -9.06 -0.39 -3.05
N ILE A 96 -9.35 -0.87 -1.83
CA ILE A 96 -9.29 -2.29 -1.48
C ILE A 96 -10.29 -3.10 -2.30
N ASN A 97 -11.53 -2.59 -2.42
CA ASN A 97 -12.56 -3.25 -3.21
C ASN A 97 -12.25 -3.25 -4.71
N ALA A 98 -11.42 -2.31 -5.17
CA ALA A 98 -11.03 -2.18 -6.56
C ALA A 98 -9.75 -2.98 -6.91
N ALA A 99 -8.97 -3.37 -5.91
CA ALA A 99 -7.72 -4.12 -6.08
C ALA A 99 -7.98 -5.51 -6.65
N THR A 100 -7.09 -5.96 -7.53
CA THR A 100 -7.25 -7.22 -8.26
C THR A 100 -6.17 -8.26 -7.98
N CYS A 101 -5.13 -7.89 -7.22
CA CYS A 101 -4.00 -8.76 -6.93
C CYS A 101 -4.13 -9.52 -5.60
N ASP A 102 -3.27 -10.52 -5.42
CA ASP A 102 -3.26 -11.41 -4.25
C ASP A 102 -2.87 -10.70 -2.94
N ILE A 103 -2.01 -9.69 -3.04
CA ILE A 103 -1.54 -8.88 -1.90
C ILE A 103 -1.93 -7.43 -2.13
N VAL A 104 -2.51 -6.82 -1.09
CA VAL A 104 -2.87 -5.41 -1.08
C VAL A 104 -1.97 -4.64 -0.12
N VAL A 105 -1.32 -3.60 -0.65
CA VAL A 105 -0.44 -2.71 0.07
C VAL A 105 -1.07 -1.33 0.16
N LEU A 106 -1.18 -0.77 1.37
CA LEU A 106 -1.67 0.59 1.57
C LEU A 106 -0.49 1.52 1.89
N ILE A 107 -0.28 2.55 1.06
CA ILE A 107 0.77 3.58 1.21
C ILE A 107 0.14 4.96 1.16
N ASP A 108 0.63 5.87 1.99
CA ASP A 108 0.18 7.26 2.00
C ASP A 108 0.92 8.11 0.96
N ALA A 109 0.21 9.04 0.33
CA ALA A 109 0.75 9.93 -0.69
C ALA A 109 1.71 11.01 -0.14
N ASP A 110 1.69 11.25 1.18
CA ASP A 110 2.49 12.28 1.88
C ASP A 110 3.96 11.89 2.11
N GLY A 111 4.38 10.70 1.64
CA GLY A 111 5.74 10.21 1.78
C GLY A 111 6.10 9.76 3.20
N SER A 112 5.15 9.67 4.12
CA SER A 112 5.40 9.21 5.50
C SER A 112 5.74 7.72 5.60
N THR A 113 5.58 6.97 4.51
CA THR A 113 5.99 5.56 4.36
C THR A 113 6.91 5.47 3.15
N ASP A 114 8.05 4.80 3.29
CA ASP A 114 8.95 4.57 2.15
C ASP A 114 8.45 3.42 1.28
N PRO A 115 8.10 3.63 0.00
CA PRO A 115 7.69 2.56 -0.89
C PRO A 115 8.76 1.46 -1.10
N ALA A 116 10.03 1.71 -0.74
CA ALA A 116 11.04 0.65 -0.73
C ALA A 116 10.73 -0.47 0.29
N GLU A 117 10.00 -0.18 1.37
CA GLU A 117 9.63 -1.15 2.40
C GLU A 117 8.61 -2.20 1.92
N ILE A 118 7.94 -1.96 0.78
CA ILE A 118 6.97 -2.91 0.20
C ILE A 118 7.58 -4.31 0.08
N SER A 119 8.85 -4.38 -0.34
CA SER A 119 9.56 -5.66 -0.49
C SER A 119 9.67 -6.43 0.82
N ALA A 120 9.97 -5.74 1.93
CA ALA A 120 10.10 -6.35 3.25
C ALA A 120 8.74 -6.86 3.75
N PHE A 121 7.68 -6.10 3.54
CA PHE A 121 6.34 -6.53 3.93
C PHE A 121 5.82 -7.70 3.11
N VAL A 122 6.03 -7.69 1.79
CA VAL A 122 5.67 -8.82 0.94
C VAL A 122 6.45 -10.07 1.34
N ALA A 123 7.74 -9.94 1.66
CA ALA A 123 8.54 -11.06 2.17
C ALA A 123 7.96 -11.63 3.49
N ALA A 124 7.51 -10.77 4.41
CA ALA A 124 6.88 -11.21 5.65
C ALA A 124 5.55 -11.96 5.41
N LEU A 125 4.72 -11.49 4.47
CA LEU A 125 3.48 -12.18 4.07
C LEU A 125 3.77 -13.54 3.43
N LEU A 126 4.79 -13.60 2.56
CA LEU A 126 5.24 -14.85 1.95
C LEU A 126 5.81 -15.84 2.97
N ALA A 127 6.35 -15.36 4.08
CA ALA A 127 6.81 -16.18 5.20
C ALA A 127 5.66 -16.77 6.03
N GLY A 128 4.40 -16.42 5.74
CA GLY A 128 3.22 -17.00 6.36
C GLY A 128 2.41 -16.02 7.23
N ALA A 129 2.76 -14.73 7.25
CA ALA A 129 1.91 -13.73 7.88
C ALA A 129 0.65 -13.47 7.05
N ASP A 130 -0.50 -13.31 7.72
CA ASP A 130 -1.75 -12.89 7.08
C ASP A 130 -1.84 -11.36 6.95
N PHE A 131 -1.08 -10.65 7.79
CA PHE A 131 -1.10 -9.21 7.92
C PHE A 131 0.27 -8.69 8.31
N ALA A 132 0.68 -7.56 7.71
CA ALA A 132 1.89 -6.86 8.09
C ALA A 132 1.61 -5.35 8.20
N LYS A 133 2.07 -4.74 9.30
CA LYS A 133 1.94 -3.29 9.53
C LYS A 133 3.30 -2.72 9.87
N GLY A 134 3.75 -1.73 9.10
CA GLY A 134 4.88 -0.89 9.47
C GLY A 134 4.57 -0.13 10.76
N SER A 135 5.48 -0.19 11.73
CA SER A 135 5.42 0.61 12.94
C SER A 135 6.64 1.51 13.00
N ARG A 136 6.41 2.81 13.18
CA ARG A 136 7.48 3.80 13.38
C ARG A 136 8.15 3.71 14.77
N PHE A 137 7.70 2.77 15.62
CA PHE A 137 8.17 2.59 17.00
C PHE A 137 8.83 1.23 17.25
N LEU A 138 8.94 0.37 16.22
CA LEU A 138 9.71 -0.87 16.30
C LEU A 138 11.17 -0.59 15.93
N TYR A 139 12.10 -1.32 16.55
CA TYR A 139 13.55 -1.13 16.42
C TYR A 139 13.97 -1.04 14.94
N GLY A 140 14.43 0.14 14.52
CA GLY A 140 14.79 0.46 13.12
C GLY A 140 13.94 1.55 12.45
N GLY A 141 12.79 1.91 12.99
CA GLY A 141 11.99 3.05 12.54
C GLY A 141 12.35 4.33 13.29
N GLY A 142 12.74 5.39 12.57
CA GLY A 142 13.02 6.68 13.19
C GLY A 142 12.80 7.85 12.24
N THR A 143 12.19 8.92 12.75
CA THR A 143 12.34 10.29 12.23
C THR A 143 12.31 11.27 13.40
N ALA A 144 13.30 12.17 13.39
CA ALA A 144 13.41 13.33 14.28
C ALA A 144 12.40 14.39 13.85
N ASP A 145 11.19 14.33 14.42
CA ASP A 145 10.31 15.46 14.72
C ASP A 145 8.90 14.92 14.94
N MET A 146 8.57 14.65 16.20
CA MET A 146 7.21 14.34 16.57
C MET A 146 6.75 15.26 17.70
N GLN A 147 5.83 16.16 17.34
CA GLN A 147 5.06 16.99 18.26
C GLN A 147 4.25 16.07 19.22
N PRO A 148 4.20 16.35 20.54
CA PRO A 148 3.83 15.36 21.57
C PRO A 148 2.40 14.81 21.50
N TYR A 149 1.48 15.48 20.81
CA TYR A 149 0.06 15.15 20.85
C TYR A 149 -0.33 13.93 19.99
N ARG A 150 0.57 13.40 19.16
CA ARG A 150 0.31 12.23 18.29
C ARG A 150 0.52 10.86 18.96
N GLN A 151 0.81 10.81 20.27
CA GLN A 151 1.17 9.56 20.96
C GLN A 151 -0.03 8.73 21.49
N LEU A 152 -1.26 9.23 21.47
CA LEU A 152 -2.36 8.60 22.22
C LEU A 152 -3.21 7.57 21.45
N GLY A 153 -2.76 7.08 20.28
CA GLY A 153 -3.57 6.22 19.40
C GLY A 153 -3.03 4.82 19.10
N ASN A 154 -2.00 4.33 19.80
CA ASN A 154 -1.29 3.09 19.44
C ASN A 154 -1.14 2.09 20.59
N TRP A 155 -2.18 1.90 21.42
CA TRP A 155 -2.34 0.67 22.19
C TRP A 155 -3.71 0.07 21.86
N ASP A 156 -3.67 -0.97 21.02
CA ASP A 156 -4.51 -2.18 21.03
C ASP A 156 -3.95 -3.17 20.00
#